data_AF-A0A8D0FT26-F1
#
_entry.id   AF-A0A8D0FT26-F1
#
_cell.length_a   1.000
_cell.length_b   1.000
_cell.length_c   1.000
_cell.angle_alpha   90.00
_cell.angle_beta   90.00
_cell.angle_gamma   90.00
#
_symmetry.space_group_name_H-M   'P 1'
#
loop_
_entity.id
_entity.type
_entity.pdbx_description
1 polymer ?
#
loop_
_entity_poly.entity_id
_entity_poly.type
_entity_poly.pdbx_seq_one_letter_code
_entity_poly.pdbx_strand_id
1 'polypeptide(L)'
;ESMAGTGELERWLNKATDPSTSEENWECIQRFCDQVNADTEGPSLAPRLLAHKIQSPQEMEALHALTVLETCVNNCGERFHNEIAKFRFLNELIKVLSPKVGGCGHTGYCRWDSLFISHWM
;
A
#
# COMPACT_ATOMS: atom_id res chain seq x y z
N GLU A 1 13.92 20.69 10.77
CA GLU A 1 14.44 19.69 9.80
C GLU A 1 13.96 18.30 10.22
N SER A 2 12.83 17.82 9.68
CA SER A 2 12.20 16.53 10.05
C SER A 2 12.30 15.48 8.93
N MET A 3 13.25 15.65 8.01
CA MET A 3 13.37 14.84 6.78
C MET A 3 14.01 13.46 7.00
N ALA A 4 14.34 13.06 8.23
CA ALA A 4 14.98 11.78 8.51
C ALA A 4 13.99 10.60 8.49
N GLY A 5 12.81 10.75 9.11
CA GLY A 5 11.83 9.66 9.22
C GLY A 5 11.11 9.31 7.91
N THR A 6 10.93 10.30 7.04
CA THR A 6 10.32 10.12 5.70
C THR A 6 11.19 9.25 4.79
N GLY A 7 12.50 9.51 4.75
CA GLY A 7 13.41 8.79 3.86
C GLY A 7 13.54 7.30 4.17
N GLU A 8 13.47 6.90 5.44
CA GLU A 8 13.53 5.48 5.82
C GLU A 8 12.25 4.73 5.44
N LEU A 9 11.10 5.37 5.62
CA LEU A 9 9.80 4.80 5.31
C LEU A 9 9.62 4.61 3.80
N GLU A 10 10.03 5.61 2.99
CA GLU A 10 10.09 5.50 1.54
C GLU A 10 11.05 4.41 1.06
N ARG A 11 12.21 4.26 1.72
CA ARG A 11 13.19 3.24 1.38
C ARG A 11 12.64 1.83 1.59
N TRP A 12 11.98 1.57 2.70
CA TRP A 12 11.37 0.27 2.97
C TRP A 12 10.22 -0.01 2.02
N LEU A 13 9.38 0.98 1.73
CA LEU A 13 8.30 0.84 0.77
C LEU A 13 8.82 0.50 -0.62
N ASN A 14 9.80 1.25 -1.13
CA ASN A 14 10.37 1.00 -2.46
C ASN A 14 10.95 -0.41 -2.60
N LYS A 15 11.57 -0.95 -1.54
CA LYS A 15 12.05 -2.33 -1.53
C LYS A 15 10.93 -3.35 -1.46
N ALA A 16 9.88 -3.06 -0.69
CA ALA A 16 8.72 -3.94 -0.55
C ALA A 16 7.90 -3.97 -1.85
N THR A 17 7.86 -2.87 -2.60
CA THR A 17 7.09 -2.72 -3.84
C THR A 17 7.96 -2.80 -5.10
N ASP A 18 9.10 -3.47 -5.04
CA ASP A 18 9.98 -3.58 -6.20
C ASP A 18 9.32 -4.44 -7.31
N PRO A 19 9.10 -3.90 -8.52
CA PRO A 19 8.42 -4.61 -9.60
C PRO A 19 9.26 -5.75 -10.20
N SER A 20 10.58 -5.75 -9.96
CA SER A 20 11.49 -6.80 -10.44
C SER A 20 11.38 -8.06 -9.58
N THR A 21 10.82 -7.94 -8.39
CA THR A 21 10.62 -9.05 -7.46
C THR A 21 9.25 -9.67 -7.72
N SER A 22 9.23 -10.92 -8.16
CA SER A 22 7.97 -11.66 -8.37
C SER A 22 7.28 -12.03 -7.06
N GLU A 23 8.06 -12.16 -6.00
CA GLU A 23 7.61 -12.54 -4.68
C GLU A 23 7.59 -11.36 -3.71
N GLU A 24 6.84 -11.58 -2.66
CA GLU A 24 6.45 -10.64 -1.63
C GLU A 24 7.56 -10.53 -0.56
N ASN A 25 8.21 -9.37 -0.42
CA ASN A 25 9.29 -9.21 0.55
C ASN A 25 8.76 -8.93 1.97
N TRP A 26 8.38 -10.00 2.67
CA TRP A 26 7.78 -9.92 4.02
C TRP A 26 8.67 -9.20 5.03
N GLU A 27 9.98 -9.36 4.94
CA GLU A 27 10.89 -8.64 5.83
C GLU A 27 10.78 -7.12 5.63
N CYS A 28 10.78 -6.65 4.38
CA CYS A 28 10.63 -5.22 4.08
C CYS A 28 9.24 -4.70 4.46
N ILE A 29 8.19 -5.50 4.27
CA ILE A 29 6.81 -5.14 4.63
C ILE A 29 6.67 -4.99 6.14
N GLN A 30 7.19 -5.94 6.92
CA GLN A 30 7.19 -5.87 8.38
C GLN A 30 7.99 -4.66 8.86
N ARG A 31 9.18 -4.41 8.28
CA ARG A 31 10.01 -3.23 8.61
C ARG A 31 9.31 -1.92 8.30
N PHE A 32 8.57 -1.86 7.20
CA PHE A 32 7.75 -0.70 6.87
C PHE A 32 6.67 -0.48 7.93
N CYS A 33 5.93 -1.52 8.33
CA CYS A 33 4.91 -1.42 9.39
C CYS A 33 5.50 -0.98 10.74
N ASP A 34 6.66 -1.53 11.10
CA ASP A 34 7.39 -1.17 12.32
C ASP A 34 7.77 0.31 12.30
N GLN A 35 8.31 0.79 11.16
CA GLN A 35 8.67 2.20 10.97
C GLN A 35 7.45 3.12 11.02
N VAL A 36 6.31 2.70 10.44
CA VAL A 36 5.04 3.44 10.51
C VAL A 36 4.60 3.63 11.95
N ASN A 37 4.77 2.62 12.80
CA ASN A 37 4.38 2.68 14.20
C ASN A 37 5.40 3.44 15.06
N ALA A 38 6.69 3.33 14.74
CA ALA A 38 7.78 3.98 15.45
C ALA A 38 7.78 5.50 15.24
N ASP A 39 7.45 5.95 14.03
CA ASP A 39 7.43 7.37 13.69
C ASP A 39 6.10 8.04 14.08
N THR A 40 6.17 9.29 14.54
CA THR A 40 4.96 10.04 14.90
C THR A 40 4.17 10.46 13.66
N GLU A 41 4.87 10.79 12.57
CA GLU A 41 4.30 11.18 11.28
C GLU A 41 4.08 9.98 10.35
N GLY A 42 4.66 8.81 10.67
CA GLY A 42 4.55 7.56 9.93
C GLY A 42 3.13 7.19 9.51
N PRO A 43 2.13 7.15 10.42
CA PRO A 43 0.77 6.77 10.07
C PRO A 43 0.09 7.73 9.09
N SER A 44 0.49 9.01 9.08
CA SER A 44 -0.05 10.02 8.17
C SER A 44 0.66 10.05 6.81
N LEU A 45 1.94 9.64 6.77
CA LEU A 45 2.76 9.63 5.57
C LEU A 45 2.62 8.33 4.78
N ALA A 46 2.56 7.19 5.45
CA ALA A 46 2.51 5.88 4.81
C ALA A 46 1.33 5.70 3.84
N PRO A 47 0.08 6.05 4.19
CA PRO A 47 -1.04 5.97 3.25
C PRO A 47 -0.82 6.84 2.00
N ARG A 48 -0.17 8.00 2.15
CA ARG A 48 0.12 8.88 1.00
C ARG A 48 1.11 8.25 0.04
N LEU A 49 2.15 7.61 0.57
CA LEU A 49 3.16 6.92 -0.24
C LEU A 49 2.59 5.64 -0.87
N LEU A 50 1.80 4.88 -0.11
CA LEU A 50 1.10 3.69 -0.59
C LEU A 50 0.15 4.04 -1.73
N ALA A 51 -0.67 5.08 -1.60
CA ALA A 51 -1.58 5.52 -2.67
C ALA A 51 -0.82 5.80 -3.98
N HIS A 52 0.35 6.43 -3.90
CA HIS A 52 1.18 6.67 -5.08
C HIS A 52 1.71 5.38 -5.71
N LYS A 53 2.13 4.40 -4.90
CA LYS A 53 2.59 3.09 -5.39
C LYS A 53 1.45 2.24 -5.98
N ILE A 54 0.27 2.28 -5.37
CA ILE A 54 -0.94 1.58 -5.85
C ILE A 54 -1.40 2.14 -7.20
N GLN A 55 -1.19 3.44 -7.45
CA GLN A 55 -1.45 4.08 -8.74
C GLN A 55 -0.38 3.82 -9.80
N SER A 56 0.65 3.03 -9.48
CA SER A 56 1.71 2.74 -10.45
C SER A 56 1.15 2.02 -11.67
N PRO A 57 1.58 2.39 -12.90
CA PRO A 57 1.22 1.65 -14.10
C PRO A 57 1.82 0.24 -14.14
N GLN A 58 2.78 -0.06 -13.26
CA GLN A 58 3.35 -1.39 -13.12
C GLN A 58 2.47 -2.24 -12.23
N GLU A 59 1.88 -3.28 -12.80
CA GLU A 59 0.97 -4.18 -12.07
C GLU A 59 1.65 -4.73 -10.81
N MET A 60 2.82 -5.37 -10.92
CA MET A 60 3.56 -5.92 -9.78
C MET A 60 3.85 -4.91 -8.66
N GLU A 61 4.18 -3.66 -8.99
CA GLU A 61 4.42 -2.63 -7.98
C GLU A 61 3.12 -2.27 -7.24
N ALA A 62 2.02 -2.13 -7.96
CA ALA A 62 0.71 -1.86 -7.36
C ALA A 62 0.22 -3.04 -6.50
N LEU A 63 0.44 -4.28 -6.97
CA LEU A 63 0.13 -5.52 -6.25
C LEU A 63 0.84 -5.55 -4.90
N HIS A 64 2.16 -5.40 -4.90
CA HIS A 64 2.95 -5.41 -3.67
C HIS A 64 2.57 -4.26 -2.73
N ALA A 65 2.26 -3.07 -3.28
CA ALA A 65 1.81 -1.93 -2.49
C ALA A 65 0.48 -2.18 -1.76
N LEU A 66 -0.46 -2.86 -2.42
CA LEU A 66 -1.73 -3.27 -1.81
C LEU A 66 -1.50 -4.31 -0.69
N THR A 67 -0.59 -5.26 -0.88
CA THR A 67 -0.19 -6.20 0.17
C THR A 67 0.45 -5.51 1.37
N VAL A 68 1.31 -4.51 1.13
CA VAL A 68 1.89 -3.69 2.21
C VAL A 68 0.77 -2.97 2.97
N LEU A 69 -0.19 -2.37 2.24
CA LEU A 69 -1.33 -1.69 2.83
C LEU A 69 -2.16 -2.62 3.73
N GLU A 70 -2.49 -3.83 3.25
CA GLU A 70 -3.23 -4.82 4.04
C GLU A 70 -2.48 -5.17 5.34
N THR A 71 -1.17 -5.37 5.23
CA THR A 71 -0.33 -5.69 6.39
C THR A 71 -0.30 -4.52 7.38
N CYS A 72 -0.21 -3.29 6.90
CA CYS A 72 -0.28 -2.09 7.76
C CYS A 72 -1.63 -1.97 8.46
N VAL A 73 -2.74 -2.30 7.79
CA VAL A 73 -4.06 -2.30 8.45
C VAL A 73 -4.11 -3.33 9.57
N ASN A 74 -3.54 -4.51 9.37
CA ASN A 74 -3.52 -5.54 10.41
C ASN A 74 -2.55 -5.23 11.57
N ASN A 75 -1.46 -4.49 11.33
CA ASN A 75 -0.36 -4.34 12.30
C ASN A 75 -0.17 -2.92 12.88
N CYS A 76 -0.73 -1.86 12.26
CA CYS A 76 -0.47 -0.46 12.67
C CYS A 76 -1.62 0.18 13.49
N GLY A 77 -2.71 -0.55 13.70
CA GLY A 77 -3.81 -0.15 14.61
C GLY A 77 -4.53 1.16 14.23
N GLU A 78 -5.23 1.74 15.21
CA GLU A 78 -6.20 2.83 14.99
C GLU A 78 -5.59 4.10 14.38
N ARG A 79 -4.31 4.41 14.70
CA ARG A 79 -3.63 5.60 14.16
C ARG A 79 -3.51 5.54 12.64
N PHE A 80 -3.20 4.37 12.10
CA PHE A 80 -3.14 4.16 10.67
C PHE A 80 -4.55 4.10 10.07
N HIS A 81 -5.48 3.40 10.75
CA HIS A 81 -6.88 3.28 10.33
C HIS A 81 -7.56 4.63 10.13
N ASN A 82 -7.33 5.58 11.05
CA ASN A 82 -7.87 6.94 10.94
C ASN A 82 -7.39 7.67 9.68
N GLU A 83 -6.19 7.38 9.19
CA GLU A 83 -5.63 8.03 8.00
C GLU A 83 -6.15 7.39 6.70
N ILE A 84 -6.25 6.05 6.66
CA ILE A 84 -6.82 5.34 5.51
C ILE A 84 -8.35 5.52 5.40
N ALA A 85 -9.04 5.73 6.52
CA ALA A 85 -10.47 6.03 6.54
C ALA A 85 -10.80 7.43 6.02
N LYS A 86 -9.79 8.29 5.78
CA LYS A 86 -10.00 9.60 5.19
C LYS A 86 -10.45 9.44 3.74
N PHE A 87 -11.49 10.19 3.37
CA PHE A 87 -12.00 10.27 2.00
C PHE A 87 -10.91 10.51 0.96
N ARG A 88 -9.86 11.25 1.29
CA ARG A 88 -8.75 11.50 0.37
C ARG A 88 -8.05 10.21 -0.05
N PHE A 89 -7.77 9.29 0.87
CA PHE A 89 -7.10 8.03 0.56
C PHE A 89 -8.06 7.08 -0.18
N LEU A 90 -9.29 6.94 0.32
CA LEU A 90 -10.33 6.13 -0.32
C LEU A 90 -10.63 6.56 -1.75
N ASN A 91 -10.71 7.87 -2.02
CA ASN A 91 -10.96 8.39 -3.38
C ASN A 91 -9.81 8.03 -4.35
N GLU A 92 -8.57 8.00 -3.86
CA GLU A 92 -7.43 7.57 -4.68
C GLU A 92 -7.47 6.06 -4.95
N LEU A 93 -7.86 5.24 -3.95
CA LEU A 93 -8.06 3.80 -4.14
C LEU A 93 -9.22 3.48 -5.07
N ILE A 94 -10.35 4.16 -4.94
CA ILE A 94 -11.53 3.96 -5.79
C ILE A 94 -11.20 4.24 -7.26
N LYS A 95 -10.33 5.22 -7.56
CA LYS A 95 -9.89 5.48 -8.94
C LYS A 95 -9.10 4.33 -9.56
N VAL A 96 -8.30 3.63 -8.75
CA VAL A 96 -7.46 2.50 -9.19
C VAL A 96 -8.26 1.21 -9.24
N LEU A 97 -9.02 0.94 -8.17
CA LEU A 97 -9.82 -0.25 -7.99
C LEU A 97 -11.17 -0.21 -8.72
N SER A 98 -11.55 0.92 -9.29
CA SER A 98 -12.64 0.99 -10.25
C SER A 98 -12.04 0.76 -11.64
N PRO A 99 -11.97 -0.50 -12.13
CA PRO A 99 -11.68 -0.74 -13.51
C PRO A 99 -12.79 -0.06 -14.30
N LYS A 100 -12.45 1.03 -14.97
CA LYS A 100 -13.33 1.64 -15.96
C LYS A 100 -13.54 0.57 -17.02
N VAL A 101 -14.65 -0.16 -16.91
CA VAL A 101 -15.07 -1.33 -17.72
C VAL A 101 -14.40 -1.32 -19.08
N GLY A 102 -13.27 -2.04 -19.19
CA GLY A 102 -12.32 -1.82 -20.27
C GLY A 102 -11.19 -2.83 -20.25
N GLY A 103 -11.53 -4.08 -20.55
CA GLY A 103 -10.59 -5.07 -21.07
C GLY A 103 -9.66 -5.73 -20.06
N CYS A 104 -10.09 -6.86 -19.49
CA CYS A 104 -9.16 -7.86 -18.98
C CYS A 104 -8.22 -8.30 -20.11
N GLY A 105 -6.93 -7.99 -19.97
CA GLY A 105 -5.90 -8.40 -20.91
C GLY A 105 -4.57 -8.57 -20.19
N HIS A 106 -4.29 -9.83 -19.84
CA HIS A 106 -3.00 -10.40 -19.39
C HIS A 106 -2.55 -10.18 -17.94
N THR A 107 -2.75 -11.27 -17.17
CA THR A 107 -1.81 -11.87 -16.19
C THR A 107 -1.45 -11.08 -14.92
N GLY A 108 -2.38 -10.97 -13.96
CA GLY A 108 -2.06 -10.67 -12.55
C GLY A 108 -3.25 -10.36 -11.63
N TYR A 109 -4.39 -9.98 -12.19
CA TYR A 109 -5.61 -9.63 -11.43
C TYR A 109 -6.26 -10.78 -10.63
N CYS A 110 -5.91 -12.05 -10.86
CA CYS A 110 -6.58 -13.20 -10.23
C CYS A 110 -6.27 -13.40 -8.72
N ARG A 111 -5.38 -12.60 -8.11
CA ARG A 111 -5.14 -12.67 -6.65
C ARG A 111 -6.10 -11.79 -5.82
N TRP A 112 -6.88 -10.91 -6.48
CA TRP A 112 -7.73 -9.90 -5.80
C TRP A 112 -9.22 -10.24 -5.77
N ASP A 113 -9.66 -11.26 -6.51
CA ASP A 113 -11.07 -11.45 -6.86
C ASP A 113 -12.00 -11.89 -5.71
N SER A 114 -11.51 -12.09 -4.49
CA SER A 114 -12.42 -12.55 -3.42
C SER A 114 -12.06 -12.10 -2.00
N LEU A 115 -10.79 -12.05 -1.61
CA LEU A 115 -10.44 -11.71 -0.23
C LEU A 115 -10.42 -10.19 0.05
N PHE A 116 -9.95 -9.38 -0.90
CA PHE A 116 -9.74 -7.96 -0.65
C PHE A 116 -11.04 -7.15 -0.56
N ILE A 117 -12.02 -7.43 -1.44
CA ILE A 117 -13.33 -6.76 -1.39
C ILE A 117 -14.12 -7.20 -0.15
N SER A 118 -14.03 -8.49 0.23
CA SER A 118 -14.78 -9.02 1.38
C SER A 118 -14.23 -8.59 2.74
N HIS A 119 -12.97 -8.17 2.82
CA HIS A 119 -12.33 -7.72 4.06
C HIS A 119 -12.40 -6.19 4.24
N TRP A 120 -12.66 -5.44 3.15
CA TRP A 120 -12.68 -3.98 3.13
C TRP A 120 -14.05 -3.35 2.85
N MET A 121 -15.10 -4.16 2.66
CA MET A 121 -16.50 -3.73 2.50
C MET A 121 -17.38 -4.33 3.58
#